data_AF-E4PKA7-F1
#
_entry.id   AF-E4PKA7-F1
#
_cell.length_a   1.000
_cell.length_b   1.000
_cell.length_c   1.000
_cell.angle_alpha   90.00
_cell.angle_beta   90.00
_cell.angle_gamma   90.00
#
_symmetry.space_group_name_H-M   'P 1'
#
loop_
_entity.id
_entity.type
_entity.pdbx_description
1 polymer ?
#
loop_
_entity_poly.entity_id
_entity_poly.type
_entity_poly.pdbx_seq_one_letter_code
_entity_poly.pdbx_strand_id
1 'polypeptide(L)'
;MGAGKSTLSGKIARERGAVLISEDEWLAALFPGEINDFNAYIRYSSRLKPVLKSHVEQVLLAGTSVVLNFPGNTRKQRAWFKDVYSQHGIPHELYYLSVDDEVCLKQLKQRQKEQPERAQFDTEEVFRMVTA
;
A
#
# COMPACT_ATOMS: atom_id res chain seq x y z
N MET A 1 4.38 -0.65 8.46
CA MET A 1 5.07 -1.67 7.61
C MET A 1 5.08 -2.98 8.41
N GLY A 2 4.99 -4.17 7.79
CA GLY A 2 5.03 -5.44 8.56
C GLY A 2 3.80 -5.76 9.42
N ALA A 3 2.65 -5.11 9.22
CA ALA A 3 1.42 -5.36 10.00
C ALA A 3 0.49 -6.44 9.38
N GLY A 4 0.91 -7.11 8.30
CA GLY A 4 0.06 -8.07 7.58
C GLY A 4 -0.95 -7.48 6.59
N LYS A 5 -0.83 -6.18 6.23
CA LYS A 5 -1.73 -5.48 5.30
C LYS A 5 -1.90 -6.22 3.97
N SER A 6 -0.79 -6.62 3.33
CA SER A 6 -0.83 -7.31 2.03
C SER A 6 -1.56 -8.65 2.10
N THR A 7 -1.41 -9.38 3.21
CA THR A 7 -2.12 -10.65 3.43
C THR A 7 -3.63 -10.42 3.57
N LEU A 8 -4.03 -9.43 4.38
CA LEU A 8 -5.44 -9.11 4.56
C LEU A 8 -6.07 -8.58 3.27
N SER A 9 -5.41 -7.67 2.56
CA SER A 9 -5.94 -7.13 1.30
C SER A 9 -6.12 -8.21 0.24
N GLY A 10 -5.18 -9.15 0.13
CA GLY A 10 -5.31 -10.29 -0.77
C GLY A 10 -6.44 -11.23 -0.39
N LYS A 11 -6.67 -11.46 0.90
CA LYS A 11 -7.82 -12.24 1.39
C LYS A 11 -9.14 -11.57 1.01
N ILE A 12 -9.31 -10.28 1.35
CA ILE A 12 -10.53 -9.53 1.07
C ILE A 12 -10.82 -9.49 -0.43
N ALA A 13 -9.79 -9.25 -1.26
CA ALA A 13 -9.96 -9.19 -2.70
C ALA A 13 -10.49 -10.51 -3.27
N ARG A 14 -9.93 -11.64 -2.84
CA ARG A 14 -10.41 -12.97 -3.25
C ARG A 14 -11.83 -13.25 -2.78
N GLU A 15 -12.11 -12.99 -1.51
CA GLU A 15 -13.44 -13.27 -0.92
C GLU A 15 -14.56 -12.44 -1.56
N ARG A 16 -14.26 -11.21 -1.98
CA ARG A 16 -15.24 -10.29 -2.57
C ARG A 16 -15.24 -10.27 -4.10
N GLY A 17 -14.39 -11.06 -4.76
CA GLY A 17 -14.21 -10.99 -6.21
C GLY A 17 -13.78 -9.59 -6.69
N ALA A 18 -12.97 -8.89 -5.89
CA ALA A 18 -12.54 -7.53 -6.15
C ALA A 18 -11.15 -7.48 -6.80
N VAL A 19 -10.88 -6.42 -7.55
CA VAL A 19 -9.57 -6.16 -8.13
C VAL A 19 -8.63 -5.66 -7.03
N LEU A 20 -7.54 -6.40 -6.79
CA LEU A 20 -6.48 -5.98 -5.87
C LEU A 20 -5.48 -5.09 -6.60
N ILE A 21 -5.19 -3.91 -6.06
CA ILE A 21 -4.12 -3.03 -6.55
C ILE A 21 -3.17 -2.76 -5.40
N SER A 22 -1.90 -3.12 -5.58
CA SER A 22 -0.84 -3.01 -4.59
C SER A 22 0.19 -1.97 -4.98
N GLU A 23 0.41 -0.96 -4.12
CA GLU A 23 1.39 0.09 -4.40
C GLU A 23 2.80 -0.50 -4.58
N ASP A 24 3.20 -1.40 -3.67
CA ASP A 24 4.51 -2.05 -3.69
C ASP A 24 4.73 -2.81 -5.02
N GLU A 25 3.73 -3.52 -5.54
CA GLU A 25 3.84 -4.29 -6.78
C GLU A 25 3.99 -3.38 -8.00
N TRP A 26 3.18 -2.32 -8.07
CA TRP A 26 3.27 -1.35 -9.17
C TRP A 26 4.59 -0.58 -9.15
N LEU A 27 5.06 -0.18 -7.96
CA LEU A 27 6.34 0.48 -7.80
C LEU A 27 7.51 -0.44 -8.19
N ALA A 28 7.48 -1.71 -7.77
CA ALA A 28 8.50 -2.69 -8.14
C ALA A 28 8.52 -2.96 -9.66
N ALA A 29 7.36 -3.03 -10.30
CA ALA A 29 7.24 -3.27 -11.74
C ALA A 29 7.67 -2.06 -12.58
N LEU A 30 7.32 -0.84 -12.17
CA LEU A 30 7.59 0.38 -12.93
C LEU A 30 8.98 0.98 -12.67
N PHE A 31 9.53 0.79 -11.47
CA PHE A 31 10.79 1.39 -11.03
C PHE A 31 11.75 0.34 -10.43
N PRO A 32 12.08 -0.74 -11.17
CA PRO A 32 12.91 -1.82 -10.65
C PRO A 32 14.30 -1.32 -10.26
N GLY A 33 14.69 -1.53 -9.00
CA GLY A 33 15.99 -1.13 -8.47
C GLY A 33 16.16 0.38 -8.21
N GLU A 34 15.14 1.22 -8.42
CA GLU A 34 15.24 2.67 -8.22
C GLU A 34 14.80 3.11 -6.80
N ILE A 35 14.10 2.26 -6.05
CA ILE A 35 13.58 2.56 -4.71
C ILE A 35 14.52 1.97 -3.66
N ASN A 36 15.62 2.68 -3.42
CA ASN A 36 16.67 2.25 -2.48
C ASN A 36 16.58 2.94 -1.11
N ASP A 37 15.74 3.97 -0.99
CA ASP A 37 15.52 4.72 0.23
C ASP A 37 14.07 5.26 0.30
N PHE A 38 13.73 5.85 1.45
CA PHE A 38 12.39 6.36 1.71
C PHE A 38 12.02 7.60 0.86
N ASN A 39 13.00 8.42 0.48
CA ASN A 39 12.75 9.61 -0.35
C ASN A 39 12.44 9.23 -1.80
N ALA A 40 13.17 8.25 -2.35
CA ALA A 40 12.86 7.63 -3.64
C ALA A 40 11.45 7.06 -3.61
N TYR A 41 11.09 6.30 -2.57
CA TYR A 41 9.74 5.78 -2.39
C TYR A 41 8.68 6.90 -2.43
N ILE A 42 8.84 7.98 -1.67
CA ILE A 42 7.91 9.13 -1.68
C ILE A 42 7.79 9.72 -3.08
N ARG A 43 8.92 9.93 -3.77
CA ARG A 43 8.96 10.50 -5.11
C ARG A 43 8.18 9.65 -6.10
N TYR A 44 8.44 8.35 -6.16
CA TYR A 44 7.79 7.45 -7.11
C TYR A 44 6.33 7.16 -6.76
N SER A 45 5.99 6.98 -5.48
CA SER A 45 4.60 6.88 -5.01
C SER A 45 3.78 8.12 -5.42
N SER A 46 4.36 9.32 -5.30
CA SER A 46 3.67 10.56 -5.69
C SER A 46 3.37 10.65 -7.19
N ARG A 47 4.23 10.08 -8.05
CA ARG A 47 4.02 10.03 -9.51
C ARG A 47 2.97 8.99 -9.90
N LEU A 48 2.93 7.87 -9.18
CA LEU A 48 2.01 6.77 -9.44
C LEU A 48 0.56 7.12 -9.09
N LYS A 49 0.35 7.84 -7.98
CA LYS A 49 -0.98 8.10 -7.41
C LYS A 49 -1.99 8.79 -8.33
N PRO A 50 -1.65 9.83 -9.11
CA PRO A 50 -2.60 10.47 -10.02
C PRO A 50 -3.10 9.52 -11.10
N VAL A 51 -2.20 8.72 -11.68
CA VAL A 51 -2.55 7.74 -12.73
C VAL A 51 -3.46 6.65 -12.15
N LEU A 52 -3.08 6.09 -10.99
CA LEU A 52 -3.89 5.07 -10.35
C LEU A 52 -5.24 5.58 -9.85
N LYS A 53 -5.35 6.84 -9.40
CA LYS A 53 -6.64 7.42 -9.03
C LYS A 53 -7.63 7.29 -10.19
N SER A 54 -7.27 7.82 -11.36
CA SER A 54 -8.15 7.79 -12.53
C SER A 54 -8.49 6.36 -12.97
N HIS A 55 -7.53 5.45 -12.91
CA HIS A 55 -7.77 4.05 -13.27
C HIS A 55 -8.72 3.36 -12.27
N VAL A 56 -8.51 3.57 -10.97
CA VAL A 56 -9.37 3.01 -9.92
C VAL A 56 -10.80 3.53 -10.04
N GLU A 57 -10.98 4.83 -10.31
CA GLU A 57 -12.30 5.42 -10.55
C GLU A 57 -13.00 4.76 -11.73
N GLN A 58 -12.30 4.53 -12.85
CA GLN A 58 -12.88 3.84 -14.01
C GLN A 58 -13.33 2.41 -13.68
N VAL A 59 -12.53 1.66 -12.92
CA VAL A 59 -12.88 0.28 -12.49
C VAL A 59 -14.11 0.28 -11.58
N LEU A 60 -14.17 1.22 -10.63
CA LEU A 60 -15.32 1.36 -9.72
C LEU A 60 -16.59 1.77 -10.47
N LEU A 61 -16.50 2.72 -11.42
CA LEU A 61 -17.62 3.15 -12.25
C LEU A 61 -18.11 2.07 -13.21
N ALA A 62 -17.25 1.12 -13.59
CA ALA A 62 -17.64 -0.08 -14.32
C ALA A 62 -18.35 -1.13 -13.43
N GLY A 63 -18.60 -0.83 -12.15
CA GLY A 63 -19.31 -1.70 -11.21
C GLY A 63 -18.42 -2.76 -10.55
N THR A 64 -17.10 -2.65 -10.68
CA THR A 64 -16.15 -3.61 -10.10
C THR A 64 -15.57 -3.09 -8.79
N SER A 65 -15.65 -3.89 -7.73
CA SER A 65 -15.04 -3.55 -6.43
C SER A 65 -13.51 -3.55 -6.51
N VAL A 66 -12.87 -2.61 -5.80
CA VAL A 66 -11.40 -2.50 -5.74
C VAL A 66 -10.91 -2.56 -4.30
N VAL A 67 -9.85 -3.33 -4.06
CA VAL A 67 -9.10 -3.33 -2.81
C VAL A 67 -7.74 -2.65 -3.04
N LEU A 68 -7.52 -1.54 -2.34
CA LEU A 68 -6.28 -0.77 -2.44
C LEU A 68 -5.31 -1.15 -1.32
N ASN A 69 -4.25 -1.89 -1.66
CA ASN A 69 -3.16 -2.25 -0.75
C ASN A 69 -2.10 -1.13 -0.70
N PHE A 70 -2.48 0.05 -0.21
CA PHE A 70 -1.65 1.26 -0.11
C PHE A 70 -1.38 1.63 1.35
N PRO A 71 -0.33 2.41 1.69
CA PRO A 71 -0.16 2.91 3.04
C PRO A 71 -1.20 3.99 3.37
N GLY A 72 -1.68 3.97 4.61
CA GLY A 72 -2.67 4.92 5.13
C GLY A 72 -2.28 5.53 6.47
N ASN A 73 -0.98 5.57 6.79
CA ASN A 73 -0.47 5.93 8.11
C ASN A 73 -0.64 7.44 8.38
N THR A 74 -0.39 8.27 7.36
CA THR A 74 -0.49 9.73 7.49
C THR A 74 -1.84 10.26 7.04
N ARG A 75 -2.22 11.45 7.55
CA ARG A 75 -3.42 12.16 7.08
C ARG A 75 -3.38 12.44 5.58
N LYS A 76 -2.21 12.79 5.03
CA LYS A 76 -2.02 13.04 3.60
C LYS A 76 -2.29 11.80 2.77
N GLN A 77 -1.81 10.62 3.22
CA GLN A 77 -2.12 9.35 2.55
C GLN A 77 -3.62 9.05 2.59
N ARG A 78 -4.28 9.20 3.75
CA ARG A 78 -5.74 8.99 3.88
C ARG A 78 -6.57 9.96 3.04
N ALA A 79 -6.11 11.22 2.89
CA ALA A 79 -6.77 12.20 2.04
C ALA A 79 -6.81 11.75 0.57
N TRP A 80 -5.76 11.08 0.07
CA TRP A 80 -5.76 10.55 -1.29
C TRP A 80 -6.81 9.45 -1.49
N PHE A 81 -6.98 8.52 -0.54
CA PHE A 81 -8.07 7.53 -0.64
C PHE A 81 -9.45 8.21 -0.67
N LYS A 82 -9.65 9.24 0.16
CA LYS A 82 -10.90 10.01 0.17
C LYS A 82 -11.19 10.63 -1.20
N ASP A 83 -10.17 11.18 -1.83
CA ASP A 83 -10.27 11.80 -3.16
C ASP A 83 -10.71 10.80 -4.25
N VAL A 84 -10.36 9.52 -4.15
CA VAL A 84 -10.79 8.46 -5.09
C VAL A 84 -12.32 8.24 -5.08
N TYR A 85 -12.94 8.16 -3.90
CA TYR A 85 -14.36 7.78 -3.81
C TYR A 85 -15.32 8.97 -3.67
N SER A 86 -14.83 10.10 -3.16
CA SER A 86 -15.69 11.22 -2.74
C SER A 86 -16.42 11.91 -3.89
N GLN A 87 -15.81 12.02 -5.06
CA GLN A 87 -16.40 12.72 -6.21
C GLN A 87 -17.68 12.03 -6.71
N HIS A 88 -17.72 10.70 -6.64
CA HIS A 88 -18.81 9.87 -7.15
C HIS A 88 -19.64 9.23 -6.03
N GLY A 89 -19.40 9.59 -4.77
CA GLY A 89 -20.12 9.02 -3.63
C GLY A 89 -19.97 7.50 -3.49
N ILE A 90 -18.83 6.95 -3.93
CA ILE A 90 -18.62 5.50 -3.95
C ILE A 90 -18.53 4.97 -2.49
N PRO A 91 -19.29 3.93 -2.13
CA PRO A 91 -19.17 3.30 -0.82
C PRO A 91 -17.75 2.78 -0.58
N HIS A 92 -17.25 2.92 0.65
CA HIS A 92 -15.87 2.55 0.97
C HIS A 92 -15.77 1.95 2.37
N GLU A 93 -14.75 1.13 2.56
CA GLU A 93 -14.35 0.57 3.85
C GLU A 93 -12.86 0.86 4.08
N LEU A 94 -12.51 1.26 5.30
CA LEU A 94 -11.12 1.45 5.71
C LEU A 94 -10.76 0.41 6.75
N TYR A 95 -9.79 -0.45 6.41
CA TYR A 95 -9.24 -1.44 7.32
C TYR A 95 -8.03 -0.88 8.06
N TYR A 96 -8.14 -0.78 9.38
CA TYR A 96 -7.04 -0.41 10.26
C TYR A 96 -6.49 -1.65 10.97
N LEU A 97 -5.18 -1.87 10.83
CA LEU A 97 -4.48 -2.96 11.50
C LEU A 97 -3.68 -2.39 12.67
N SER A 98 -4.15 -2.68 13.88
CA SER A 98 -3.43 -2.35 15.12
C SER A 98 -2.59 -3.55 15.53
N VAL A 99 -1.29 -3.49 15.25
CA VAL A 99 -0.33 -4.56 15.54
C VAL A 99 0.87 -3.92 16.24
N ASP A 100 1.35 -4.55 17.31
CA ASP A 100 2.48 -4.04 18.07
C ASP A 100 3.73 -3.91 17.20
N ASP A 101 4.52 -2.86 17.45
CA ASP A 101 5.76 -2.60 16.72
C ASP A 101 6.72 -3.79 16.78
N GLU A 102 6.83 -4.45 17.94
CA GLU A 102 7.68 -5.63 18.10
C GLU A 102 7.28 -6.77 17.16
N VAL A 103 5.98 -6.97 16.97
CA VAL A 103 5.45 -7.98 16.05
C VAL A 103 5.74 -7.57 14.61
N CYS A 104 5.52 -6.30 14.27
CA CYS A 104 5.80 -5.79 12.93
C CYS A 104 7.28 -5.91 12.56
N LEU A 105 8.18 -5.57 13.49
CA LEU A 105 9.63 -5.67 13.30
C LEU A 105 10.09 -7.13 13.19
N LYS A 106 9.51 -8.05 13.96
CA LYS A 106 9.76 -9.50 13.81
C LYS A 106 9.34 -10.00 12.43
N GLN A 107 8.16 -9.60 11.96
CA GLN A 107 7.67 -9.96 10.62
C GLN A 107 8.56 -9.37 9.52
N LEU A 108 9.05 -8.15 9.69
CA LEU A 108 10.00 -7.55 8.75
C LEU A 108 11.29 -8.33 8.67
N LYS A 109 11.90 -8.66 9.81
CA LYS A 109 13.13 -9.48 9.86
C LYS A 109 12.94 -10.84 9.18
N GLN A 110 11.76 -11.44 9.31
CA GLN A 110 11.45 -12.69 8.60
C GLN A 110 11.34 -12.46 7.09
N ARG A 111 10.63 -11.42 6.65
CA ARG A 111 10.51 -11.07 5.22
C ARG A 111 11.86 -10.76 4.58
N GLN A 112 12.77 -10.09 5.28
CA GLN A 112 14.13 -9.84 4.78
C GLN A 112 14.90 -11.14 4.48
N LYS A 113 14.67 -12.21 5.24
CA LYS A 113 15.29 -13.52 4.99
C LYS A 113 14.68 -14.23 3.78
N GLU A 114 13.37 -14.09 3.61
CA GLU A 114 12.61 -14.70 2.51
C GLU A 114 12.78 -13.94 1.18
N GLN A 115 13.00 -12.63 1.26
CA GLN A 115 13.10 -11.69 0.14
C GLN A 115 14.35 -10.80 0.34
N PRO A 116 15.56 -11.31 0.04
CA PRO A 116 16.81 -10.58 0.22
C PRO A 116 16.85 -9.23 -0.50
N GLU A 117 16.17 -9.09 -1.64
CA GLU A 117 16.04 -7.86 -2.41
C GLU A 117 15.32 -6.73 -1.65
N ARG A 118 14.47 -7.09 -0.68
CA ARG A 118 13.78 -6.10 0.18
C ARG A 118 14.60 -5.70 1.40
N ALA A 119 15.70 -6.40 1.69
CA ALA A 119 16.45 -6.22 2.92
C ALA A 119 16.98 -4.79 3.11
N GLN A 120 17.36 -4.12 2.01
CA GLN A 120 17.84 -2.74 2.03
C GLN A 120 16.75 -1.73 2.43
N PHE A 121 15.49 -1.99 2.09
CA PHE A 121 14.38 -1.07 2.36
C PHE A 121 13.61 -1.43 3.65
N ASP A 122 13.45 -2.72 3.95
CA ASP A 122 12.69 -3.21 5.11
C ASP A 122 13.46 -3.11 6.43
N THR A 123 14.07 -1.96 6.70
CA THR A 123 14.86 -1.72 7.92
C THR A 123 14.00 -1.18 9.06
N GLU A 124 14.50 -1.31 10.29
CA GLU A 124 13.85 -0.67 11.44
C GLU A 124 13.81 0.85 11.28
N GLU A 125 14.85 1.47 10.70
CA GLU A 125 14.88 2.90 10.43
C GLU A 125 13.72 3.34 9.53
N VAL A 126 13.51 2.67 8.39
CA VAL A 126 12.39 2.97 7.49
C VAL A 126 11.05 2.65 8.17
N PHE A 127 10.97 1.57 8.95
CA PHE A 127 9.78 1.27 9.75
C PHE A 127 9.39 2.47 10.63
N ARG A 128 10.34 3.04 11.37
CA ARG A 128 10.12 4.20 12.24
C ARG A 128 9.74 5.46 11.45
N MET A 129 10.36 5.70 10.29
CA MET A 129 9.98 6.81 9.40
C MET A 129 8.52 6.71 8.91
N VAL A 130 8.05 5.48 8.70
CA VAL A 130 6.70 5.19 8.18
C VAL A 130 5.62 5.21 9.27
N THR A 131 6.00 5.04 10.54
CA THR A 131 5.10 5.01 11.70
C THR A 131 5.10 6.28 12.56
N ALA A 132 6.05 7.20 12.33
CA ALA A 132 6.08 8.53 12.95
C ALA A 132 4.92 9.42 12.48
#